data_AF-A0A2D5I4Q0-F1
#
_entry.id   AF-A0A2D5I4Q0-F1
#
_cell.length_a   1.000
_cell.length_b   1.000
_cell.length_c   1.000
_cell.angle_alpha   90.00
_cell.angle_beta   90.00
_cell.angle_gamma   90.00
#
_symmetry.space_group_name_H-M   'P 1'
#
loop_
_entity.id
_entity.type
_entity.pdbx_description
1 polymer ?
#
loop_
_entity_poly.entity_id
_entity_poly.type
_entity_poly.pdbx_seq_one_letter_code
_entity_poly.pdbx_strand_id
1 'polypeptide(L)'
;TPNFFKKESGYANRASKALKNLSESLPVFLAIAILSIVLEVEANTFLAIYWLAARLIFVLIYIIGIGLANKTESSNGPDKQPIRSLVWIFSVAFLIKMTLNLL
;
A
#
# COMPACT_ATOMS: atom_id res chain seq x y z
N THR A 1 18.78 -29.21 1.80
CA THR A 1 18.50 -27.82 2.22
C THR A 1 17.47 -27.16 1.29
N PRO A 2 16.15 -27.42 1.45
CA PRO A 2 15.13 -26.91 0.52
C PRO A 2 14.40 -25.63 0.98
N ASN A 3 14.41 -25.32 2.29
CA ASN A 3 13.53 -24.27 2.85
C ASN A 3 14.00 -22.83 2.60
N PHE A 4 15.27 -22.59 2.29
CA PHE A 4 15.81 -21.24 2.13
C PHE A 4 15.32 -20.57 0.83
N PHE A 5 15.48 -21.25 -0.31
CA PHE A 5 15.06 -20.74 -1.63
C PHE A 5 13.54 -20.53 -1.74
N LYS A 6 12.74 -21.35 -1.06
CA LYS A 6 11.27 -21.19 -1.01
C LYS A 6 10.84 -19.96 -0.19
N LYS A 7 11.59 -19.61 0.85
CA LYS A 7 11.32 -18.43 1.67
C LYS A 7 11.70 -17.14 0.92
N GLU A 8 12.85 -17.14 0.26
CA GLU A 8 13.36 -16.03 -0.55
C GLU A 8 12.43 -15.68 -1.73
N SER A 9 11.98 -16.69 -2.47
CA SER A 9 10.98 -16.53 -3.54
C SER A 9 9.64 -15.99 -3.04
N GLY A 10 9.23 -16.32 -1.81
CA GLY A 10 8.05 -15.75 -1.16
C GLY A 10 8.17 -14.26 -0.86
N TYR A 11 9.31 -13.80 -0.36
CA TYR A 11 9.58 -12.37 -0.15
C TYR A 11 9.60 -11.59 -1.46
N ALA A 12 10.32 -12.09 -2.48
CA ALA A 12 10.41 -11.44 -3.78
C ALA A 12 9.03 -11.29 -4.45
N ASN A 13 8.18 -12.32 -4.39
CA ASN A 13 6.82 -12.26 -4.93
C ASN A 13 5.94 -11.22 -4.19
N ARG A 14 6.03 -11.15 -2.85
CA ARG A 14 5.29 -10.14 -2.08
C ARG A 14 5.80 -8.72 -2.34
N ALA A 15 7.11 -8.54 -2.46
CA ALA A 15 7.70 -7.26 -2.82
C ALA A 15 7.25 -6.78 -4.20
N SER A 16 7.26 -7.67 -5.21
CA SER A 16 6.78 -7.36 -6.56
C SER A 16 5.31 -6.93 -6.55
N LYS A 17 4.44 -7.64 -5.82
CA LYS A 17 3.02 -7.27 -5.69
C LYS A 17 2.81 -5.96 -4.94
N ALA A 18 3.59 -5.70 -3.89
CA ALA A 18 3.53 -4.46 -3.13
C ALA A 18 3.95 -3.26 -4.00
N LEU A 19 5.04 -3.41 -4.75
CA LEU A 19 5.53 -2.39 -5.67
C LEU A 19 4.54 -2.12 -6.80
N LYS A 20 3.95 -3.17 -7.39
CA LYS A 20 2.90 -3.02 -8.40
C LYS A 20 1.73 -2.18 -7.86
N ASN A 21 1.24 -2.48 -6.65
CA ASN A 21 0.16 -1.70 -6.04
C ASN A 21 0.53 -0.23 -5.78
N LEU A 22 1.77 0.03 -5.37
CA LEU A 22 2.27 1.39 -5.24
C LEU A 22 2.30 2.09 -6.60
N SER A 23 2.83 1.43 -7.64
CA SER A 23 2.92 2.00 -8.99
C SER A 23 1.56 2.32 -9.62
N GLU A 24 0.51 1.57 -9.28
CA GLU A 24 -0.86 1.83 -9.76
C GLU A 24 -1.47 3.10 -9.12
N SER A 25 -1.10 3.42 -7.87
CA SER A 25 -1.67 4.55 -7.12
C SER A 25 -0.80 5.80 -7.15
N LEU A 26 0.48 5.67 -7.47
CA LEU A 26 1.45 6.77 -7.47
C LEU A 26 1.14 7.87 -8.51
N PRO A 27 0.77 7.59 -9.78
CA PRO A 27 0.45 8.63 -10.74
C PRO A 27 -0.73 9.52 -10.29
N VAL A 28 -1.76 8.90 -9.70
CA VAL A 28 -2.93 9.61 -9.17
C VAL A 28 -2.52 10.50 -8.00
N PHE A 29 -1.73 9.97 -7.07
CA PHE A 29 -1.20 10.76 -5.96
C PHE A 29 -0.39 11.97 -6.44
N LEU A 30 0.53 11.76 -7.40
CA LEU A 30 1.36 12.83 -7.95
C LEU A 30 0.52 13.91 -8.64
N ALA A 31 -0.48 13.52 -9.43
CA ALA A 31 -1.39 14.48 -10.07
C ALA A 31 -2.11 15.37 -9.05
N ILE A 32 -2.70 14.76 -8.02
CA ILE A 32 -3.41 15.48 -6.95
C ILE A 32 -2.44 16.35 -6.13
N ALA A 33 -1.25 15.83 -5.80
CA ALA A 33 -0.25 16.57 -5.03
C ALA A 33 0.28 17.79 -5.79
N ILE A 34 0.62 17.63 -7.08
CA ILE A 34 1.06 18.74 -7.94
C ILE A 34 -0.07 19.77 -8.08
N LEU A 35 -1.30 19.32 -8.33
CA LEU A 35 -2.44 20.23 -8.44
C LEU A 35 -2.68 20.99 -7.12
N SER A 36 -2.51 20.33 -5.97
CA SER A 36 -2.59 20.97 -4.65
C SER A 36 -1.54 22.05 -4.46
N ILE A 37 -0.32 21.86 -4.98
CA ILE A 37 0.75 22.88 -4.94
C ILE A 37 0.38 24.06 -5.84
N VAL A 38 -0.06 23.79 -7.07
CA VAL A 38 -0.44 24.83 -8.05
C VAL A 38 -1.61 25.68 -7.58
N LEU A 39 -2.57 25.07 -6.88
CA LEU A 39 -3.76 25.74 -6.33
C LEU A 39 -3.56 26.22 -4.88
N GLU A 40 -2.35 26.10 -4.34
CA GLU A 40 -2.00 26.53 -2.97
C GLU A 40 -2.92 25.94 -1.87
N VAL A 41 -3.36 24.68 -2.04
CA VAL A 41 -4.23 23.99 -1.08
C VAL A 41 -3.39 23.41 0.07
N GLU A 42 -3.03 24.26 1.02
CA GLU A 42 -2.15 23.90 2.15
C GLU A 42 -2.67 22.73 2.99
N ALA A 43 -4.01 22.60 3.11
CA ALA A 43 -4.66 21.52 3.84
C ALA A 43 -4.30 20.12 3.30
N ASN A 44 -3.86 20.02 2.04
CA ASN A 44 -3.46 18.77 1.43
C ASN A 44 -2.04 18.34 1.79
N THR A 45 -1.20 19.21 2.36
CA THR A 45 0.19 18.88 2.74
C THR A 45 0.24 17.73 3.75
N PHE A 46 -0.51 17.84 4.85
CA PHE A 46 -0.54 16.78 5.86
C PHE A 46 -1.20 15.50 5.35
N LEU A 47 -2.26 15.62 4.54
CA LEU A 47 -2.91 14.45 3.92
C LEU A 47 -1.95 13.71 2.97
N ALA A 48 -1.12 14.44 2.22
CA ALA A 48 -0.11 13.85 1.36
C ALA A 48 0.97 13.10 2.16
N ILE A 49 1.42 13.67 3.27
CA ILE A 49 2.37 13.04 4.18
C ILE A 49 1.76 11.77 4.79
N TYR A 50 0.52 11.83 5.27
CA TYR A 50 -0.17 10.65 5.82
C TYR A 50 -0.38 9.56 4.78
N TRP A 51 -0.67 9.93 3.54
CA TRP A 51 -0.72 8.99 2.43
C TRP A 51 0.62 8.29 2.20
N LEU A 52 1.72 9.04 2.13
CA LEU A 52 3.07 8.50 1.94
C LEU A 52 3.46 7.55 3.09
N ALA A 53 3.20 7.95 4.33
CA ALA A 53 3.45 7.13 5.51
C ALA A 53 2.65 5.83 5.47
N ALA A 54 1.35 5.90 5.15
CA ALA A 54 0.50 4.72 5.02
C ALA A 54 1.00 3.78 3.91
N ARG A 55 1.50 4.31 2.80
CA ARG A 55 2.07 3.51 1.70
C ARG A 55 3.38 2.83 2.08
N LEU A 56 4.26 3.52 2.81
CA LEU A 56 5.48 2.92 3.34
C LEU A 56 5.15 1.76 4.29
N ILE A 57 4.23 1.98 5.23
CA ILE A 57 3.75 0.95 6.17
C ILE A 57 3.13 -0.23 5.40
N PHE A 58 2.30 0.03 4.39
CA PHE A 58 1.70 -1.01 3.55
C PHE A 58 2.76 -1.89 2.89
N VAL A 59 3.78 -1.29 2.27
CA VAL A 59 4.86 -2.04 1.60
C VAL A 59 5.63 -2.89 2.61
N LEU A 60 5.97 -2.34 3.78
CA LEU A 60 6.66 -3.08 4.85
C LEU A 60 5.85 -4.27 5.36
N ILE A 61 4.55 -4.07 5.66
CA ILE A 61 3.64 -5.14 6.10
C ILE A 61 3.58 -6.25 5.05
N TYR A 62 3.45 -5.89 3.77
CA TYR A 62 3.32 -6.84 2.68
C TYR A 62 4.61 -7.65 2.50
N ILE A 63 5.78 -7.01 2.46
CA ILE A 63 7.07 -7.70 2.29
C ILE A 63 7.34 -8.63 3.48
N ILE A 64 7.27 -8.12 4.71
CA ILE A 64 7.55 -8.91 5.92
C ILE A 64 6.55 -10.06 6.07
N GLY A 65 5.31 -9.87 5.59
CA GLY A 65 4.25 -10.86 5.71
C GLY A 65 3.52 -10.79 7.06
N ILE A 66 3.51 -9.62 7.70
CA ILE A 66 2.83 -9.42 8.98
C ILE A 66 1.33 -9.66 8.81
N GLY A 67 0.73 -10.45 9.70
CA GLY A 67 -0.69 -10.78 9.65
C GLY A 67 -1.06 -11.71 8.48
N LEU A 68 -0.09 -12.41 7.88
CA LEU A 68 -0.36 -13.54 6.99
C LEU A 68 -1.00 -14.66 7.82
N ALA A 69 -2.30 -14.87 7.67
CA ALA A 69 -2.95 -16.06 8.21
C ALA A 69 -2.45 -17.25 7.38
N ASN A 70 -1.65 -18.13 7.99
CA ASN A 70 -1.12 -19.32 7.31
C ASN A 70 -2.28 -20.15 6.76
N LYS A 71 -2.14 -20.65 5.52
CA LYS A 71 -2.97 -21.73 5.01
C LYS A 71 -2.84 -22.94 5.93
N THR A 72 -3.95 -23.44 6.44
CA THR A 72 -4.04 -24.88 6.75
C THR A 72 -3.80 -25.61 5.42
N GLU A 73 -2.88 -26.57 5.40
CA GLU A 73 -2.31 -27.19 4.18
C GLU A 73 -3.33 -27.75 3.16
N SER A 74 -4.61 -27.83 3.54
CA SER A 74 -5.72 -28.33 2.73
C SER A 74 -6.53 -27.25 1.97
N SER A 75 -6.23 -25.95 2.11
CA SER A 75 -7.03 -24.89 1.48
C SER A 75 -6.37 -24.22 0.27
N ASN A 76 -6.96 -24.41 -0.92
CA ASN A 76 -6.58 -23.77 -2.19
C ASN A 76 -6.96 -22.26 -2.29
N GLY A 77 -7.23 -21.60 -1.15
CA GLY A 77 -7.64 -20.19 -1.13
C GLY A 77 -6.50 -19.20 -1.32
N PRO A 78 -6.76 -17.94 -1.70
CA PRO A 78 -5.76 -16.87 -1.69
C PRO A 78 -5.34 -16.51 -0.26
N ASP A 79 -4.04 -16.22 -0.08
CA ASP A 79 -3.46 -15.84 1.21
C ASP A 79 -4.13 -14.58 1.79
N LYS A 80 -4.75 -14.69 2.97
CA LYS A 80 -5.48 -13.59 3.61
C LYS A 80 -4.56 -12.79 4.53
N GLN A 81 -4.35 -11.51 4.18
CA GLN A 81 -3.64 -10.52 5.00
C GLN A 81 -4.58 -9.34 5.32
N PRO A 82 -5.40 -9.41 6.38
CA PRO A 82 -6.43 -8.40 6.66
C PRO A 82 -5.83 -7.03 7.02
N ILE A 83 -4.72 -6.99 7.76
CA ILE A 83 -4.07 -5.75 8.17
C ILE A 83 -3.58 -4.91 6.97
N ARG A 84 -3.11 -5.58 5.91
CA ARG A 84 -2.73 -4.95 4.64
C ARG A 84 -3.91 -4.20 4.02
N SER A 85 -5.09 -4.82 4.00
CA SER A 85 -6.29 -4.21 3.44
C SER A 85 -6.75 -2.99 4.24
N LEU A 86 -6.64 -3.04 5.57
CA LEU A 86 -6.97 -1.88 6.43
C LEU A 86 -6.07 -0.68 6.12
N VAL A 87 -4.75 -0.87 6.09
CA VAL A 87 -3.80 0.22 5.77
C VAL A 87 -4.04 0.77 4.37
N TRP A 88 -4.36 -0.09 3.41
CA TRP A 88 -4.72 0.36 2.06
C TRP A 88 -5.98 1.22 2.04
N ILE A 89 -7.05 0.82 2.75
CA ILE A 89 -8.29 1.59 2.84
C ILE A 89 -8.01 2.98 3.42
N PHE A 90 -7.24 3.07 4.52
CA PHE A 90 -6.85 4.36 5.09
C PHE A 90 -6.07 5.22 4.10
N SER A 91 -5.13 4.62 3.34
CA SER A 91 -4.39 5.36 2.30
C SER A 91 -5.33 5.89 1.22
N VAL A 92 -6.33 5.13 0.80
CA VAL A 92 -7.29 5.58 -0.22
C VAL A 92 -8.18 6.70 0.32
N ALA A 93 -8.57 6.64 1.60
CA ALA A 93 -9.33 7.70 2.24
C ALA A 93 -8.59 9.06 2.22
N PHE A 94 -7.27 9.05 2.44
CA PHE A 94 -6.46 10.28 2.31
C PHE A 94 -6.48 10.83 0.87
N LEU A 95 -6.35 9.98 -0.15
CA LEU A 95 -6.45 10.42 -1.55
C LEU A 95 -7.81 11.04 -1.86
N ILE A 96 -8.90 10.38 -1.44
CA ILE A 96 -10.25 10.91 -1.65
C ILE A 96 -10.38 12.27 -0.98
N LYS A 97 -9.90 12.42 0.27
CA LYS A 97 -10.00 13.70 0.98
C LYS A 97 -9.15 14.79 0.31
N MET A 98 -7.97 14.46 -0.21
CA MET A 98 -7.17 15.41 -0.98
C MET A 98 -7.91 15.87 -2.24
N THR A 99 -8.50 14.93 -3.00
CA THR A 99 -9.30 15.27 -4.18
C THR A 99 -10.49 16.16 -3.84
N LEU A 100 -11.21 15.87 -2.75
CA LEU A 100 -12.34 16.68 -2.32
C LEU A 100 -11.94 18.11 -1.92
N ASN A 101 -10.73 18.31 -1.43
CA ASN A 101 -10.22 19.65 -1.12
C ASN A 101 -9.79 20.43 -2.38
N LEU A 102 -9.78 19.81 -3.56
CA LEU A 102 -9.48 20.45 -4.85
C LEU A 102 -10.75 20.88 -5.62
N LEU A 103 -11.94 20.54 -5.11
CA LEU A 103 -13.25 20.91 -5.67
C LEU A 103 -13.79 22.15 -4.95
#